data_AF-A0A2N2LLD7-F1
#
_entry.id   AF-A0A2N2LLD7-F1
#
_cell.length_a   1.000
_cell.length_b   1.000
_cell.length_c   1.000
_cell.angle_alpha   90.00
_cell.angle_beta   90.00
_cell.angle_gamma   90.00
#
_symmetry.space_group_name_H-M   'P 1'
#
loop_
_entity.id
_entity.type
_entity.pdbx_description
1 polymer ?
#
loop_
_entity_poly.entity_id
_entity_poly.type
_entity_poly.pdbx_seq_one_letter_code
_entity_poly.pdbx_strand_id
1 'polypeptide(L)'
;MDDAADLTPLERRWRELVPPEAVESARALYEVAPLWSNRQLAFVDVPYDPQREQHWADAARVADYASHLPEGGRVVVDIGPGDGWPALPLASALPHATVLGIDPAPRRTGVCRANAA
;
A
#
# COMPACT_ATOMS: atom_id res chain seq x y z
N MET A 1 33.37 3.39 10.55
CA MET A 1 33.18 2.29 11.50
C MET A 1 32.96 1.06 10.64
N ASP A 2 33.80 0.04 10.76
CA ASP A 2 33.75 -1.12 9.87
C ASP A 2 32.61 -2.05 10.31
N ASP A 3 31.41 -1.80 9.78
CA ASP A 3 30.15 -2.52 10.08
C ASP A 3 30.20 -4.04 9.83
N ALA A 4 31.30 -4.55 9.26
CA ALA A 4 31.50 -5.97 8.98
C ALA A 4 31.87 -6.82 10.21
N ALA A 5 32.28 -6.19 11.32
CA ALA A 5 32.76 -6.90 12.51
C ALA A 5 31.63 -7.64 13.27
N ASP A 6 30.39 -7.16 13.20
CA ASP A 6 29.27 -7.66 14.03
C ASP A 6 28.26 -8.54 13.25
N LEU A 7 28.57 -8.93 12.01
CA LEU A 7 27.67 -9.76 11.21
C LEU A 7 27.68 -11.23 11.67
N THR A 8 26.49 -11.79 11.86
CA THR A 8 26.29 -13.23 12.01
C THR A 8 26.77 -14.00 10.76
N PRO A 9 27.05 -15.30 10.87
CA PRO A 9 27.43 -16.11 9.70
C PRO A 9 26.40 -16.08 8.57
N LEU A 10 25.11 -15.98 8.91
CA LEU A 10 24.03 -15.89 7.93
C LEU A 10 24.06 -14.55 7.18
N GLU A 11 24.17 -13.43 7.89
CA GLU A 11 24.24 -12.10 7.28
C GLU A 11 25.48 -11.94 6.39
N ARG A 12 26.62 -12.48 6.83
CA ARG A 12 27.85 -12.51 6.03
C ARG A 12 27.65 -13.26 4.71
N ARG A 13 27.08 -14.47 4.77
CA ARG A 13 26.78 -15.29 3.60
C ARG A 13 25.81 -14.58 2.65
N TRP A 14 24.77 -13.92 3.16
CA TRP A 14 23.84 -13.16 2.33
C TRP A 14 24.53 -12.01 1.60
N ARG A 15 25.40 -11.26 2.28
CA ARG A 15 26.16 -10.16 1.66
C ARG A 15 27.17 -10.63 0.61
N GLU A 16 27.69 -11.85 0.74
CA GLU A 16 28.55 -12.45 -0.30
C GLU A 16 27.75 -12.89 -1.53
N LEU A 17 26.58 -13.50 -1.32
CA LEU A 17 25.71 -13.97 -2.41
C LEU A 17 25.00 -12.83 -3.14
N VAL A 18 24.60 -11.80 -2.40
CA VAL A 18 23.90 -10.61 -2.89
C VAL A 18 24.52 -9.38 -2.22
N PRO A 19 25.62 -8.85 -2.77
CA PRO A 19 26.26 -7.65 -2.25
C PRO A 19 25.27 -6.48 -2.17
N PRO A 20 25.15 -5.80 -1.01
CA PRO A 20 24.24 -4.67 -0.88
C PRO A 20 24.75 -3.50 -1.73
N GLU A 21 23.85 -2.92 -2.52
CA GLU A 21 24.13 -1.71 -3.28
C GLU A 21 23.69 -0.48 -2.50
N ALA A 22 24.52 0.56 -2.50
CA ALA A 22 24.13 1.86 -1.97
C ALA A 22 23.05 2.46 -2.88
N VAL A 23 21.92 2.84 -2.29
CA VAL A 23 20.79 3.42 -3.00
C VAL A 23 20.24 4.59 -2.19
N GLU A 24 19.75 5.61 -2.87
CA GLU A 24 19.04 6.72 -2.23
C GLU A 24 17.74 6.17 -1.61
N SER A 25 17.44 6.56 -0.36
CA SER A 25 16.39 5.90 0.41
C SER A 25 15.01 6.10 -0.21
N ALA A 26 14.68 7.28 -0.75
CA ALA A 26 13.41 7.49 -1.42
C ALA A 26 13.29 6.63 -2.68
N ARG A 27 14.36 6.50 -3.47
CA ARG A 27 14.40 5.59 -4.62
C ARG A 27 14.22 4.13 -4.21
N ALA A 28 14.90 3.69 -3.15
CA ALA A 28 14.78 2.32 -2.64
C ALA A 28 13.33 1.99 -2.27
N LEU A 29 12.66 2.92 -1.59
CA LEU A 29 11.29 2.77 -1.14
C LEU A 29 10.31 2.87 -2.34
N TYR A 30 10.32 3.97 -3.08
CA TYR A 30 9.24 4.26 -4.03
C TYR A 30 9.42 3.61 -5.41
N GLU A 31 10.66 3.37 -5.85
CA GLU A 31 10.93 2.89 -7.20
C GLU A 31 11.37 1.42 -7.23
N VAL A 32 12.22 1.01 -6.29
CA VAL A 32 12.86 -0.31 -6.31
C VAL A 32 11.98 -1.37 -5.64
N ALA A 33 11.32 -1.04 -4.52
CA ALA A 33 10.52 -2.00 -3.76
C ALA A 33 9.39 -2.59 -4.64
N PRO A 34 9.46 -3.90 -5.00
CA PRO A 34 8.56 -4.48 -5.99
C PRO A 34 7.15 -4.65 -5.43
N LEU A 35 7.00 -4.86 -4.13
CA LEU A 35 5.73 -5.08 -3.42
C LEU A 35 5.80 -4.44 -2.03
N TRP A 36 4.72 -3.75 -1.65
CA TRP A 36 4.51 -3.22 -0.30
C TRP A 36 3.42 -4.00 0.46
N SER A 37 2.66 -4.82 -0.26
CA SER A 37 1.67 -5.74 0.28
C SER A 37 2.00 -7.17 -0.18
N ASN A 38 1.43 -8.14 0.53
CA ASN A 38 1.41 -9.54 0.09
C ASN A 38 0.36 -9.79 -1.01
N ARG A 39 -0.22 -8.74 -1.62
CA ARG A 39 -1.32 -8.80 -2.59
C ARG A 39 -2.54 -9.58 -2.09
N GLN A 40 -3.01 -9.26 -0.88
CA GLN A 40 -4.19 -9.89 -0.27
C GLN A 40 -5.21 -8.85 0.21
N LEU A 41 -5.12 -7.60 -0.27
CA LEU A 41 -6.08 -6.57 0.14
C LEU A 41 -7.42 -6.82 -0.53
N ALA A 42 -8.46 -7.04 0.29
CA ALA A 42 -9.82 -7.24 -0.21
C ALA A 42 -10.30 -6.02 -0.99
N PHE A 43 -11.03 -6.27 -2.08
CA PHE A 43 -11.53 -5.25 -3.03
C PHE A 43 -10.46 -4.50 -3.82
N VAL A 44 -9.17 -4.81 -3.62
CA VAL A 44 -8.05 -4.21 -4.37
C VAL A 44 -7.30 -5.30 -5.12
N ASP A 45 -6.69 -6.24 -4.40
CA ASP A 45 -5.90 -7.32 -4.98
C ASP A 45 -6.73 -8.59 -5.22
N VAL A 46 -7.70 -8.83 -4.35
CA VAL A 46 -8.48 -10.08 -4.30
C VAL A 46 -9.97 -9.80 -4.05
N PRO A 47 -10.87 -10.70 -4.50
CA PRO A 47 -12.28 -10.63 -4.11
C PRO A 47 -12.45 -10.69 -2.59
N TYR A 48 -13.45 -9.97 -2.09
CA TYR A 48 -13.84 -10.06 -0.68
C TYR A 48 -14.34 -11.46 -0.34
N ASP A 49 -14.01 -11.90 0.87
CA ASP A 49 -14.35 -13.22 1.39
C ASP A 49 -14.82 -13.05 2.85
N PRO A 50 -16.12 -13.23 3.13
CA PRO A 50 -16.65 -13.04 4.47
C PRO A 50 -16.16 -14.10 5.48
N GLN A 51 -15.55 -15.20 5.02
CA GLN A 51 -14.97 -16.22 5.89
C GLN A 51 -13.54 -15.87 6.33
N ARG A 52 -12.94 -14.79 5.81
CA ARG A 52 -11.61 -14.33 6.20
C ARG A 52 -11.73 -13.14 7.15
N GLU A 53 -11.26 -13.32 8.38
CA GLU A 53 -11.26 -12.28 9.42
C GLU A 53 -10.62 -10.97 8.94
N GLN A 54 -9.47 -11.04 8.27
CA GLN A 54 -8.77 -9.87 7.75
C GLN A 54 -9.63 -9.05 6.78
N HIS A 55 -10.38 -9.70 5.89
CA HIS A 55 -11.25 -9.01 4.95
C HIS A 55 -12.38 -8.28 5.69
N TRP A 56 -12.91 -8.89 6.74
CA TRP A 56 -13.88 -8.28 7.63
C TRP A 56 -13.32 -7.04 8.34
N ALA A 57 -12.11 -7.14 8.89
CA ALA A 57 -11.44 -6.02 9.54
C ALA A 57 -11.19 -4.85 8.58
N ASP A 58 -10.76 -5.14 7.35
CA ASP A 58 -10.50 -4.11 6.34
C ASP A 58 -11.80 -3.44 5.87
N ALA A 59 -12.87 -4.19 5.66
CA ALA A 59 -14.19 -3.65 5.34
C ALA A 59 -14.74 -2.77 6.47
N ALA A 60 -14.56 -3.17 7.73
CA ALA A 60 -14.97 -2.39 8.89
C ALA A 60 -14.22 -1.04 8.97
N ARG A 61 -12.90 -1.02 8.70
CA ARG A 61 -12.11 0.22 8.63
C ARG A 61 -12.62 1.16 7.54
N VAL A 62 -12.91 0.63 6.35
CA VAL A 62 -13.46 1.44 5.25
C VAL A 62 -14.81 2.03 5.63
N ALA A 63 -15.69 1.25 6.27
CA ALA A 63 -16.98 1.74 6.74
C ALA A 63 -16.84 2.83 7.81
N ASP A 64 -15.90 2.65 8.75
CA ASP A 64 -15.56 3.64 9.77
C ASP A 64 -15.11 4.96 9.12
N TYR A 65 -14.15 4.91 8.18
CA TYR A 65 -13.71 6.11 7.44
C TYR A 65 -14.84 6.80 6.69
N ALA A 66 -15.68 6.02 5.99
CA ALA A 66 -16.82 6.55 5.25
C ALA A 66 -17.82 7.26 6.17
N SER A 67 -18.06 6.73 7.38
CA SER A 67 -19.01 7.30 8.34
C SER A 67 -18.56 8.64 8.94
N HIS A 68 -17.27 8.95 8.89
CA HIS A 68 -16.70 10.18 9.42
C HIS A 68 -16.61 11.31 8.39
N LEU A 69 -17.06 11.10 7.14
CA LEU A 69 -17.17 12.17 6.17
C LEU A 69 -18.20 13.20 6.66
N PRO A 70 -17.83 14.47 6.89
CA PRO A 70 -18.75 15.47 7.42
C PRO A 70 -19.90 15.73 6.44
N GLU A 71 -21.03 16.21 6.97
CA GLU A 71 -22.15 16.63 6.14
C GLU A 71 -21.70 17.66 5.10
N GLY A 72 -22.09 17.44 3.84
CA GLY A 72 -21.64 18.30 2.73
C GLY A 72 -20.21 18.02 2.25
N GLY A 73 -19.48 17.09 2.87
CA GLY A 73 -18.20 16.58 2.38
C GLY A 73 -18.32 16.03 0.95
N ARG A 74 -17.36 16.38 0.10
CA ARG A 74 -17.35 15.99 -1.33
C ARG A 74 -16.00 15.46 -1.80
N VAL A 75 -14.93 15.66 -1.03
CA VAL A 75 -13.58 15.27 -1.43
C VAL A 75 -12.88 14.60 -0.25
N VAL A 76 -12.30 13.43 -0.50
CA VAL A 76 -11.39 12.74 0.41
C VAL A 76 -10.02 12.67 -0.27
N VAL A 77 -8.96 12.98 0.48
CA VAL A 77 -7.58 12.85 -0.01
C VAL A 77 -6.92 11.69 0.72
N ASP A 78 -6.43 10.71 -0.03
CA ASP A 78 -5.67 9.58 0.47
C ASP A 78 -4.19 9.74 0.08
N ILE A 79 -3.31 9.81 1.07
CA ILE A 79 -1.87 10.03 0.88
C ILE A 79 -1.15 8.68 1.01
N GLY A 80 -0.53 8.25 -0.08
CA GLY A 80 0.13 6.95 -0.18
C GLY A 80 -0.84 5.76 -0.33
N PRO A 81 -1.86 5.83 -1.21
CA PRO A 81 -2.77 4.70 -1.43
C PRO A 81 -2.05 3.47 -2.02
N GLY A 82 -0.83 3.64 -2.53
CA GLY A 82 -0.07 2.57 -3.17
C GLY A 82 -0.85 1.95 -4.31
N ASP A 83 -1.18 0.67 -4.17
CA ASP A 83 -1.92 -0.11 -5.16
C ASP A 83 -3.46 0.07 -5.05
N GLY A 84 -3.95 0.89 -4.10
CA GLY A 84 -5.34 1.37 -4.07
C GLY A 84 -6.07 1.30 -2.72
N TRP A 85 -5.41 0.95 -1.62
CA TRP A 85 -6.06 0.84 -0.31
C TRP A 85 -5.70 2.03 0.60
N PRO A 86 -6.67 2.65 1.30
CA PRO A 86 -8.11 2.40 1.25
C PRO A 86 -8.86 3.16 0.15
N ALA A 87 -8.19 3.95 -0.70
CA ALA A 87 -8.84 4.80 -1.72
C ALA A 87 -9.94 4.12 -2.56
N LEU A 88 -9.69 2.95 -3.15
CA LEU A 88 -10.63 2.26 -4.04
C LEU A 88 -11.88 1.73 -3.31
N PRO A 89 -11.77 0.96 -2.22
CA PRO A 89 -12.96 0.54 -1.49
C PRO A 89 -13.70 1.73 -0.87
N LEU A 90 -13.00 2.80 -0.47
CA LEU A 90 -13.62 4.02 0.03
C LEU A 90 -14.40 4.77 -1.06
N ALA A 91 -13.85 4.86 -2.28
CA ALA A 91 -14.55 5.45 -3.43
C ALA A 91 -15.85 4.70 -3.75
N SER A 92 -15.83 3.37 -3.62
CA SER A 92 -17.02 2.53 -3.79
C SER A 92 -18.06 2.77 -2.69
N ALA A 93 -17.62 2.97 -1.45
CA ALA A 93 -18.50 3.23 -0.30
C ALA A 93 -19.08 4.66 -0.29
N LEU A 94 -18.40 5.63 -0.93
CA LEU A 94 -18.78 7.03 -0.97
C LEU A 94 -19.08 7.51 -2.41
N PRO A 95 -20.15 7.01 -3.08
CA PRO A 95 -20.43 7.33 -4.48
C PRO A 95 -20.77 8.82 -4.74
N HIS A 96 -21.00 9.59 -3.68
CA HIS A 96 -21.30 11.03 -3.72
C HIS A 96 -20.07 11.91 -3.48
N ALA A 97 -18.91 11.32 -3.20
CA ALA A 97 -17.65 12.02 -2.96
C ALA A 97 -16.59 11.60 -3.97
N THR A 98 -15.65 12.49 -4.23
CA THR A 98 -14.44 12.21 -5.00
C THR A 98 -13.35 11.75 -4.04
N VAL A 99 -12.76 10.58 -4.29
CA VAL A 99 -11.58 10.12 -3.55
C VAL A 99 -10.34 10.34 -4.42
N LEU A 100 -9.45 11.22 -3.98
CA LEU A 100 -8.20 11.57 -4.66
C LEU A 100 -7.02 10.89 -3.97
N GLY A 101 -6.45 9.87 -4.62
CA GLY A 101 -5.22 9.22 -4.17
C GLY A 101 -3.97 9.94 -4.68
N ILE A 102 -2.99 10.16 -3.79
CA ILE A 102 -1.70 10.80 -4.12
C ILE A 102 -0.56 9.86 -3.69
N ASP A 103 0.23 9.37 -4.64
CA ASP A 103 1.39 8.52 -4.37
C ASP A 103 2.61 9.02 -5.18
N PRO A 104 3.80 9.13 -4.56
CA PRO A 104 5.01 9.56 -5.26
C PRO A 104 5.54 8.52 -6.26
N ALA A 105 5.17 7.24 -6.13
CA ALA A 105 5.65 6.17 -6.98
C ALA A 105 4.77 6.03 -8.24
N PRO A 106 5.26 6.38 -9.45
CA PRO A 106 4.44 6.32 -10.67
C PRO A 106 3.92 4.91 -10.94
N ARG A 107 4.73 3.88 -10.66
CA ARG A 107 4.34 2.47 -10.77
C ARG A 107 3.11 2.14 -9.92
N ARG A 108 3.04 2.67 -8.70
CA ARG A 108 1.93 2.42 -7.76
C ARG A 108 0.65 3.09 -8.23
N THR A 109 0.74 4.34 -8.65
CA THR A 109 -0.41 5.03 -9.27
C THR A 109 -0.93 4.30 -10.51
N GLY A 110 -0.04 3.70 -11.31
CA GLY A 110 -0.41 2.88 -12.47
C GLY A 110 -1.16 1.61 -12.09
N VAL A 111 -0.69 0.89 -11.07
CA VAL A 111 -1.37 -0.31 -10.53
C VAL A 111 -2.72 0.05 -9.92
N CYS A 112 -2.78 1.10 -9.10
CA CYS A 112 -4.02 1.59 -8.51
C CYS A 112 -5.07 1.94 -9.58
N ARG A 113 -4.68 2.61 -10.67
CA ARG A 113 -5.56 2.87 -11.81
C ARG A 113 -6.04 1.60 -12.51
N ALA A 114 -5.17 0.60 -12.64
CA ALA A 114 -5.55 -0.69 -13.23
C ALA A 114 -6.53 -1.46 -12.32
N ASN A 115 -6.34 -1.40 -11.00
CA ASN A 115 -7.25 -1.98 -10.02
C ASN A 115 -8.61 -1.26 -9.94
N ALA A 116 -8.69 -0.01 -10.42
CA ALA A 116 -9.92 0.78 -10.46
C ALA A 116 -10.81 0.52 -11.69
N ALA A 117 -10.31 -0.24 -12.68
CA ALA A 117 -11.00 -0.52 -13.94
C ALA A 117 -11.94 -1.73 -13.83
#